data_AF-A0A522W1E3-F1
#
_entry.id   AF-A0A522W1E3-F1
#
_cell.length_a   1.000
_cell.length_b   1.000
_cell.length_c   1.000
_cell.angle_alpha   90.00
_cell.angle_beta   90.00
_cell.angle_gamma   90.00
#
_symmetry.space_group_name_H-M   'P 1'
#
loop_
_entity.id
_entity.type
_entity.pdbx_description
1 polymer ?
#
loop_
_entity_poly.entity_id
_entity_poly.type
_entity_poly.pdbx_seq_one_letter_code
_entity_poly.pdbx_strand_id
1 'polypeptide(L)'
;MAHLVATKTLPNGKAILLAQNDLTIDHLEFSGASVPSPDLNGAGIRYEGGNLKVTNSYFHDNQMNIMGGVVAGGTVVIDHTEFGYTTPSATILSHSLYIGHIASLTVTNSYFHDTSNGHHIKSRADYTDIENNRIVDGNGTSSYSIDMPNGGKGVVLNNVIEQGPHQSNPAIIHFGGESAPYAGSSLLVKGNTILNDYSGSGTAVLNHATTVTAEISGNKLWHVPTLFSGPGHDGGGNSVLSSEPAIDTSHPWTTTTPTPTPTPTVTELYGTSGADTLSGAGGDIAMYGGYGNDTYIVDSAGDKVTEYSGQGVDTVKSSLSFTLGSYTEKLVLTGSNAINGSGLGGKNTIVGNDAANVLTGGKGADVLTGGGGADTFRYLSPGDGLAIGTNVTKGTKVADTITDFKPDTDKVLLDDYNFKMAAGSAVEGVTLVHLTTAYNGTNATGATQFTKGLPALVIDSTNTLYYDANGKGDGYTVLATFQPGINVHASDIVIA
;
A
#
# COMPACT_ATOMS: atom_id res chain seq x y z
N MET A 1 -21.37 -3.17 32.41
CA MET A 1 -20.98 -4.45 31.79
C MET A 1 -21.34 -5.59 32.73
N ALA A 2 -21.43 -6.83 32.23
CA ALA A 2 -21.45 -8.00 33.11
C ALA A 2 -20.01 -8.31 33.55
N HIS A 3 -19.80 -8.51 34.84
CA HIS A 3 -18.47 -8.69 35.42
C HIS A 3 -18.13 -10.16 35.64
N LEU A 4 -17.14 -10.65 34.89
CA LEU A 4 -16.53 -11.96 35.06
C LEU A 4 -15.30 -11.81 35.96
N VAL A 5 -15.47 -12.16 37.23
CA VAL A 5 -14.42 -12.01 38.25
C VAL A 5 -13.95 -13.36 38.78
N ALA A 6 -12.64 -13.58 38.77
CA ALA A 6 -12.03 -14.72 39.44
C ALA A 6 -11.80 -14.39 40.92
N THR A 7 -12.60 -15.01 41.79
CA THR A 7 -12.48 -14.85 43.27
C THR A 7 -11.72 -16.00 43.94
N LYS A 8 -11.34 -17.00 43.15
CA LYS A 8 -10.62 -18.22 43.56
C LYS A 8 -9.67 -18.62 42.44
N THR A 9 -8.81 -19.60 42.72
CA THR A 9 -7.93 -20.20 41.71
C THR A 9 -8.72 -20.63 40.47
N LEU A 10 -8.21 -20.24 39.30
CA LEU A 10 -8.81 -20.57 38.01
C LEU A 10 -8.82 -22.10 37.83
N PRO A 11 -10.00 -22.74 37.61
CA PRO A 11 -10.09 -24.20 37.55
C PRO A 11 -9.27 -24.84 36.43
N ASN A 12 -9.05 -24.10 35.35
CA ASN A 12 -8.24 -24.53 34.21
C ASN A 12 -6.75 -24.17 34.35
N GLY A 13 -6.37 -23.47 35.43
CA GLY A 13 -5.00 -23.02 35.67
C GLY A 13 -4.46 -22.01 34.66
N LYS A 14 -5.32 -21.35 33.87
CA LYS A 14 -4.91 -20.47 32.76
C LYS A 14 -5.66 -19.15 32.74
N ALA A 15 -6.99 -19.16 32.65
CA ALA A 15 -7.78 -17.95 32.40
C ALA A 15 -9.23 -18.04 32.87
N ILE A 16 -9.89 -16.88 32.98
CA ILE A 16 -11.35 -16.80 33.15
C ILE A 16 -12.04 -17.42 31.94
N LEU A 17 -11.56 -17.13 30.73
CA LEU A 17 -12.10 -17.67 29.50
C LEU A 17 -11.00 -18.21 28.56
N LEU A 18 -11.26 -19.36 27.95
CA LEU A 18 -10.41 -19.99 26.93
C LEU A 18 -11.08 -19.86 25.55
N ALA A 19 -10.45 -19.15 24.62
CA ALA A 19 -10.91 -19.01 23.24
C ALA A 19 -10.19 -20.05 22.36
N GLN A 20 -10.88 -21.15 22.03
CA GLN A 20 -10.33 -22.25 21.22
C GLN A 20 -10.93 -22.31 19.80
N ASN A 21 -12.00 -21.55 19.57
CA ASN A 21 -12.68 -21.36 18.29
C ASN A 21 -13.04 -19.88 18.20
N ASP A 22 -13.70 -19.50 17.10
CA ASP A 22 -14.22 -18.14 16.90
C ASP A 22 -15.03 -17.67 18.10
N LEU A 23 -14.61 -16.53 18.67
CA LEU A 23 -15.21 -15.94 19.85
C LEU A 23 -15.36 -14.43 19.67
N THR A 24 -16.57 -13.96 19.90
CA THR A 24 -16.88 -12.53 20.00
C THR A 24 -17.29 -12.20 21.43
N ILE A 25 -16.59 -11.23 22.03
CA ILE A 25 -16.88 -10.64 23.32
C ILE A 25 -17.33 -9.21 23.12
N ASP A 26 -18.42 -8.83 23.76
CA ASP A 26 -18.95 -7.48 23.72
C ASP A 26 -19.52 -7.10 25.09
N HIS A 27 -19.17 -5.91 25.60
CA HIS A 27 -19.69 -5.38 26.87
C HIS A 27 -19.46 -6.28 28.11
N LEU A 28 -18.28 -6.91 28.20
CA LEU A 28 -17.88 -7.71 29.36
C LEU A 28 -16.70 -7.08 30.10
N GLU A 29 -16.69 -7.29 31.41
CA GLU A 29 -15.59 -6.89 32.30
C GLU A 29 -14.90 -8.16 32.83
N PHE A 30 -13.57 -8.18 32.85
CA PHE A 30 -12.75 -9.31 33.32
C PHE A 30 -11.76 -8.85 34.37
N SER A 31 -11.79 -9.46 35.57
CA SER A 31 -10.80 -9.16 36.60
C SER A 31 -10.47 -10.30 37.57
N GLY A 32 -9.36 -10.13 38.28
CA GLY A 32 -8.92 -11.04 39.33
C GLY A 32 -8.26 -12.33 38.84
N ALA A 33 -8.02 -12.48 37.53
CA ALA A 33 -7.38 -13.66 37.00
C ALA A 33 -5.95 -13.80 37.54
N SER A 34 -5.72 -14.87 38.30
CA SER A 34 -4.42 -15.18 38.87
C SER A 34 -4.16 -16.69 38.88
N VAL A 35 -2.96 -17.05 38.45
CA VAL A 35 -2.37 -18.38 38.55
C VAL A 35 -1.19 -18.28 39.54
N PRO A 36 -1.07 -19.21 40.51
CA PRO A 36 0.04 -19.22 41.45
C PRO A 36 1.41 -19.47 40.78
N SER A 37 2.48 -19.19 41.52
CA SER A 37 3.85 -19.56 41.15
C SER A 37 3.96 -21.08 40.87
N PRO A 38 4.75 -21.51 39.86
CA PRO A 38 5.72 -20.72 39.09
C PRO A 38 5.18 -20.02 37.83
N ASP A 39 3.97 -20.32 37.38
CA ASP A 39 3.50 -19.88 36.06
C ASP A 39 3.09 -18.40 36.02
N LEU A 40 2.40 -17.91 37.07
CA LEU A 40 2.05 -16.50 37.29
C LEU A 40 1.33 -15.78 36.13
N ASN A 41 0.73 -16.50 35.19
CA ASN A 41 0.23 -15.96 33.92
C ASN A 41 -1.30 -16.03 33.77
N GLY A 42 -2.03 -15.88 34.88
CA GLY A 42 -3.49 -15.94 34.91
C GLY A 42 -4.12 -14.85 34.05
N ALA A 43 -4.86 -15.25 33.02
CA ALA A 43 -5.40 -14.32 32.03
C ALA A 43 -6.91 -14.06 32.18
N GLY A 44 -7.37 -12.87 31.81
CA GLY A 44 -8.79 -12.64 31.54
C GLY A 44 -9.26 -13.56 30.40
N ILE A 45 -8.59 -13.47 29.25
CA ILE A 45 -8.78 -14.40 28.12
C ILE A 45 -7.46 -15.05 27.75
N ARG A 46 -7.50 -16.37 27.55
CA ARG A 46 -6.45 -17.15 26.91
C ARG A 46 -6.90 -17.51 25.49
N TYR A 47 -6.21 -16.96 24.50
CA TYR A 47 -6.50 -17.19 23.08
C TYR A 47 -5.62 -18.31 22.51
N GLU A 48 -6.25 -19.41 22.09
CA GLU A 48 -5.59 -20.66 21.66
C GLU A 48 -6.15 -21.21 20.33
N GLY A 49 -7.16 -20.58 19.70
CA GLY A 49 -7.69 -21.00 18.41
C GLY A 49 -8.79 -20.09 17.83
N GLY A 50 -9.02 -20.18 16.52
CA GLY A 50 -10.04 -19.42 15.79
C GLY A 50 -9.75 -17.91 15.70
N ASN A 51 -10.79 -17.11 15.52
CA ASN A 51 -10.75 -15.65 15.50
C ASN A 51 -11.28 -15.08 16.82
N LEU A 52 -10.63 -14.04 17.36
CA LEU A 52 -11.09 -13.36 18.58
C LEU A 52 -11.48 -11.93 18.25
N LYS A 53 -12.73 -11.55 18.54
CA LYS A 53 -13.19 -10.16 18.51
C LYS A 53 -13.60 -9.72 19.91
N VAL A 54 -13.06 -8.60 20.39
CA VAL A 54 -13.41 -8.02 21.70
C VAL A 54 -13.79 -6.57 21.51
N THR A 55 -15.01 -6.22 21.90
CA THR A 55 -15.54 -4.87 21.78
C THR A 55 -16.11 -4.34 23.09
N ASN A 56 -16.03 -3.03 23.31
CA ASN A 56 -16.72 -2.35 24.42
C ASN A 56 -16.50 -2.98 25.80
N SER A 57 -15.32 -3.55 26.03
CA SER A 57 -15.05 -4.41 27.19
C SER A 57 -14.00 -3.77 28.10
N TYR A 58 -13.84 -4.31 29.31
CA TYR A 58 -12.84 -3.84 30.27
C TYR A 58 -12.07 -4.99 30.90
N PHE A 59 -10.74 -4.91 30.88
CA PHE A 59 -9.86 -5.89 31.51
C PHE A 59 -8.97 -5.18 32.52
N HIS A 60 -9.01 -5.62 33.78
CA HIS A 60 -8.21 -5.01 34.83
C HIS A 60 -7.92 -5.97 35.97
N ASP A 61 -6.89 -5.68 36.78
CA ASP A 61 -6.52 -6.47 37.97
C ASP A 61 -6.33 -7.96 37.67
N ASN A 62 -5.86 -8.28 36.46
CA ASN A 62 -5.44 -9.62 36.05
C ASN A 62 -3.91 -9.67 36.00
N GLN A 63 -3.32 -10.86 36.19
CA GLN A 63 -1.88 -11.03 35.90
C GLN A 63 -1.59 -10.81 34.41
N MET A 64 -2.49 -11.27 33.54
CA MET A 64 -2.50 -10.97 32.10
C MET A 64 -3.93 -10.56 31.73
N ASN A 65 -4.12 -9.53 30.91
CA ASN A 65 -5.49 -9.23 30.48
C ASN A 65 -5.90 -10.17 29.34
N ILE A 66 -5.23 -10.09 28.18
CA ILE A 66 -5.36 -11.08 27.11
C ILE A 66 -3.99 -11.69 26.79
N MET A 67 -3.92 -13.02 26.80
CA MET A 67 -2.72 -13.75 26.44
C MET A 67 -3.02 -14.76 25.32
N GLY A 68 -2.37 -14.58 24.18
CA GLY A 68 -2.50 -15.40 22.98
C GLY A 68 -1.29 -16.30 22.74
N GLY A 69 -1.56 -17.54 22.33
CA GLY A 69 -0.55 -18.47 21.83
C GLY A 69 -0.27 -18.28 20.33
N VAL A 70 0.36 -19.29 19.72
CA VAL A 70 0.51 -19.39 18.26
C VAL A 70 -0.78 -19.96 17.69
N VAL A 71 -1.44 -19.21 16.80
CA VAL A 71 -2.68 -19.62 16.13
C VAL A 71 -2.54 -19.28 14.64
N ALA A 72 -2.06 -20.26 13.86
CA ALA A 72 -1.83 -20.08 12.43
C ALA A 72 -3.12 -19.66 11.72
N GLY A 73 -3.08 -18.56 10.96
CA GLY A 73 -4.25 -18.02 10.25
C GLY A 73 -5.29 -17.33 11.16
N GLY A 74 -5.09 -17.32 12.48
CA GLY A 74 -5.98 -16.68 13.42
C GLY A 74 -5.91 -15.16 13.35
N THR A 75 -7.01 -14.50 13.71
CA THR A 75 -7.10 -13.04 13.77
C THR A 75 -7.59 -12.58 15.14
N VAL A 76 -7.11 -11.42 15.58
CA VAL A 76 -7.56 -10.77 16.82
C VAL A 76 -7.94 -9.33 16.52
N VAL A 77 -9.16 -8.93 16.89
CA VAL A 77 -9.68 -7.57 16.75
C VAL A 77 -10.11 -7.05 18.11
N ILE A 78 -9.52 -5.93 18.52
CA ILE A 78 -9.82 -5.22 19.75
C ILE A 78 -10.34 -3.82 19.37
N ASP A 79 -11.54 -3.46 19.84
CA ASP A 79 -12.14 -2.17 19.55
C ASP A 79 -12.90 -1.61 20.76
N HIS A 80 -12.83 -0.30 20.99
CA HIS A 80 -13.49 0.39 22.12
C HIS A 80 -13.29 -0.31 23.49
N THR A 81 -12.15 -0.96 23.70
CA THR A 81 -11.89 -1.80 24.87
C THR A 81 -10.84 -1.15 25.76
N GLU A 82 -10.98 -1.32 27.07
CA GLU A 82 -10.05 -0.79 28.04
C GLU A 82 -9.24 -1.89 28.71
N PHE A 83 -7.95 -1.62 28.93
CA PHE A 83 -7.00 -2.48 29.60
C PHE A 83 -6.27 -1.67 30.67
N GLY A 84 -6.50 -2.02 31.93
CA GLY A 84 -5.88 -1.36 33.08
C GLY A 84 -5.15 -2.35 33.99
N TYR A 85 -4.31 -1.82 34.87
CA TYR A 85 -3.90 -2.44 36.14
C TYR A 85 -3.52 -3.93 36.09
N THR A 86 -2.56 -4.32 35.24
CA THR A 86 -2.04 -5.69 35.32
C THR A 86 -1.29 -5.88 36.63
N THR A 87 -1.49 -6.99 37.33
CA THR A 87 -0.86 -7.18 38.65
C THR A 87 0.64 -7.47 38.52
N PRO A 88 1.54 -6.73 39.20
CA PRO A 88 2.99 -6.93 39.10
C PRO A 88 3.43 -8.34 39.49
N SER A 89 4.41 -8.88 38.77
CA SER A 89 5.17 -10.08 39.16
C SER A 89 6.66 -9.78 39.21
N ALA A 90 7.35 -10.35 40.20
CA ALA A 90 8.79 -10.23 40.35
C ALA A 90 9.58 -11.18 39.43
N THR A 91 8.91 -12.13 38.76
CA THR A 91 9.58 -13.21 38.01
C THR A 91 9.05 -13.40 36.59
N ILE A 92 7.93 -12.77 36.23
CA ILE A 92 7.42 -12.76 34.87
C ILE A 92 6.97 -11.36 34.46
N LEU A 93 7.00 -11.07 33.15
CA LEU A 93 6.46 -9.84 32.60
C LEU A 93 4.92 -9.93 32.55
N SER A 94 4.21 -8.83 32.79
CA SER A 94 2.73 -8.78 32.66
C SER A 94 2.34 -7.96 31.44
N HIS A 95 1.29 -8.39 30.74
CA HIS A 95 0.86 -7.75 29.50
C HIS A 95 -0.62 -7.44 29.53
N SER A 96 -0.97 -6.24 29.06
CA SER A 96 -2.36 -5.92 28.76
C SER A 96 -2.83 -6.73 27.54
N LEU A 97 -2.02 -6.74 26.48
CA LEU A 97 -2.27 -7.57 25.31
C LEU A 97 -0.99 -8.26 24.88
N TYR A 98 -0.95 -9.59 25.04
CA TYR A 98 0.12 -10.44 24.51
C TYR A 98 -0.45 -11.31 23.41
N ILE A 99 0.09 -11.23 22.21
CA ILE A 99 -0.33 -12.03 21.05
C ILE A 99 0.88 -12.79 20.50
N GLY A 100 0.73 -14.11 20.36
CA GLY A 100 1.70 -14.97 19.69
C GLY A 100 1.65 -14.85 18.16
N HIS A 101 2.26 -15.81 17.45
CA HIS A 101 2.30 -15.75 15.99
C HIS A 101 0.93 -16.11 15.39
N ILE A 102 0.32 -15.15 14.71
CA ILE A 102 -1.02 -15.20 14.10
C ILE A 102 -1.02 -14.40 12.78
N ALA A 103 -2.10 -14.47 12.00
CA ALA A 103 -2.18 -13.73 10.74
C ALA A 103 -2.31 -12.21 10.95
N SER A 104 -3.25 -11.77 11.80
CA SER A 104 -3.44 -10.34 12.04
C SER A 104 -3.90 -9.97 13.44
N LEU A 105 -3.39 -8.85 13.94
CA LEU A 105 -3.88 -8.15 15.12
C LEU A 105 -4.32 -6.74 14.71
N THR A 106 -5.56 -6.37 15.03
CA THR A 106 -6.08 -5.01 14.88
C THR A 106 -6.53 -4.48 16.25
N VAL A 107 -6.05 -3.30 16.64
CA VAL A 107 -6.40 -2.63 17.90
C VAL A 107 -6.83 -1.21 17.58
N THR A 108 -8.08 -0.87 17.89
CA THR A 108 -8.68 0.42 17.52
C THR A 108 -9.46 1.05 18.67
N ASN A 109 -9.48 2.38 18.73
CA ASN A 109 -10.33 3.16 19.65
C ASN A 109 -10.26 2.74 21.13
N SER A 110 -9.16 2.10 21.53
CA SER A 110 -9.03 1.40 22.81
C SER A 110 -8.14 2.20 23.76
N TYR A 111 -8.25 1.90 25.05
CA TYR A 111 -7.50 2.58 26.10
C TYR A 111 -6.66 1.58 26.90
N PHE A 112 -5.35 1.78 26.91
CA PHE A 112 -4.40 0.97 27.68
C PHE A 112 -3.74 1.85 28.71
N HIS A 113 -3.70 1.41 29.96
CA HIS A 113 -3.03 2.16 31.02
C HIS A 113 -2.51 1.32 32.18
N ASP A 114 -1.54 1.87 32.91
CA ASP A 114 -0.99 1.31 34.16
C ASP A 114 -0.56 -0.17 34.06
N THR A 115 0.06 -0.56 32.94
CA THR A 115 0.62 -1.92 32.80
C THR A 115 1.91 -2.06 33.61
N SER A 116 2.08 -3.21 34.27
CA SER A 116 3.20 -3.48 35.18
C SER A 116 4.23 -4.43 34.56
N ASN A 117 5.51 -4.08 34.60
CA ASN A 117 6.66 -4.94 34.30
C ASN A 117 6.61 -5.67 32.93
N GLY A 118 5.86 -5.21 31.93
CA GLY A 118 5.82 -5.84 30.61
C GLY A 118 5.40 -4.88 29.51
N HIS A 119 4.30 -5.11 28.81
CA HIS A 119 3.93 -4.25 27.65
C HIS A 119 2.43 -3.99 27.61
N HIS A 120 2.03 -2.79 27.20
CA HIS A 120 0.63 -2.55 26.87
C HIS A 120 0.22 -3.47 25.71
N ILE A 121 0.97 -3.43 24.62
CA ILE A 121 0.73 -4.28 23.44
C ILE A 121 2.02 -5.00 23.06
N LYS A 122 1.99 -6.33 23.05
CA LYS A 122 3.03 -7.18 22.48
C LYS A 122 2.45 -8.05 21.37
N SER A 123 2.94 -7.87 20.15
CA SER A 123 2.42 -8.58 18.96
C SER A 123 3.51 -9.35 18.23
N ARG A 124 3.21 -10.60 17.88
CA ARG A 124 3.98 -11.40 16.93
C ARG A 124 3.17 -11.74 15.68
N ALA A 125 2.12 -10.97 15.38
CA ALA A 125 1.32 -11.20 14.19
C ALA A 125 2.10 -10.87 12.90
N ASP A 126 1.73 -11.52 11.79
CA ASP A 126 2.27 -11.18 10.46
C ASP A 126 1.89 -9.74 10.07
N TYR A 127 0.69 -9.30 10.45
CA TYR A 127 0.19 -7.93 10.31
C TYR A 127 -0.32 -7.40 11.65
N THR A 128 0.16 -6.24 12.08
CA THR A 128 -0.30 -5.56 13.31
C THR A 128 -0.71 -4.14 12.99
N ASP A 129 -1.98 -3.82 13.22
CA ASP A 129 -2.56 -2.50 13.04
C ASP A 129 -3.04 -1.94 14.39
N ILE A 130 -2.51 -0.79 14.77
CA ILE A 130 -2.78 -0.11 16.04
C ILE A 130 -3.16 1.32 15.69
N GLU A 131 -4.46 1.62 15.72
CA GLU A 131 -4.99 2.90 15.25
C GLU A 131 -5.92 3.60 16.26
N ASN A 132 -5.81 4.92 16.41
CA ASN A 132 -6.75 5.74 17.20
C ASN A 132 -6.88 5.32 18.67
N ASN A 133 -5.83 4.71 19.24
CA ASN A 133 -5.81 4.28 20.63
C ASN A 133 -5.19 5.34 21.54
N ARG A 134 -5.48 5.18 22.82
CA ARG A 134 -4.80 5.87 23.92
C ARG A 134 -3.98 4.82 24.66
N ILE A 135 -2.67 4.92 24.63
CA ILE A 135 -1.73 3.98 25.28
C ILE A 135 -0.91 4.81 26.26
N VAL A 136 -1.35 4.84 27.52
CA VAL A 136 -0.93 5.81 28.51
C VAL A 136 -0.42 5.06 29.73
N ASP A 137 0.88 4.88 29.82
CA ASP A 137 1.49 4.13 30.92
C ASP A 137 1.14 4.72 32.29
N GLY A 138 1.04 6.05 32.39
CA GLY A 138 0.74 6.72 33.66
C GLY A 138 1.77 6.36 34.72
N ASN A 139 1.34 5.76 35.83
CA ASN A 139 2.29 5.28 36.86
C ASN A 139 2.71 3.81 36.68
N GLY A 140 2.40 3.23 35.52
CA GLY A 140 2.83 1.90 35.11
C GLY A 140 4.35 1.74 35.06
N THR A 141 4.79 0.50 34.92
CA THR A 141 6.21 0.13 34.82
C THR A 141 6.47 -0.69 33.56
N SER A 142 5.68 -0.47 32.51
CA SER A 142 5.86 -1.18 31.26
C SER A 142 7.27 -0.93 30.69
N SER A 143 7.80 -1.94 30.02
CA SER A 143 9.10 -1.91 29.35
C SER A 143 9.03 -1.25 27.99
N TYR A 144 7.90 -1.38 27.28
CA TYR A 144 7.58 -0.70 26.02
C TYR A 144 6.07 -0.50 25.97
N SER A 145 5.62 0.60 25.36
CA SER A 145 4.20 0.81 25.08
C SER A 145 3.74 -0.16 23.97
N ILE A 146 4.55 -0.33 22.93
CA ILE A 146 4.29 -1.29 21.85
C ILE A 146 5.56 -2.10 21.60
N ASP A 147 5.44 -3.43 21.61
CA ASP A 147 6.53 -4.37 21.34
C ASP A 147 6.15 -5.30 20.19
N MET A 148 6.90 -5.24 19.09
CA MET A 148 6.80 -6.11 17.91
C MET A 148 8.10 -6.90 17.73
N PRO A 149 8.41 -7.84 18.64
CA PRO A 149 9.76 -8.41 18.81
C PRO A 149 10.26 -9.26 17.63
N ASN A 150 9.34 -9.70 16.77
CA ASN A 150 9.61 -10.53 15.59
C ASN A 150 9.44 -9.76 14.26
N GLY A 151 9.22 -8.45 14.32
CA GLY A 151 8.82 -7.67 13.16
C GLY A 151 7.38 -7.99 12.76
N GLY A 152 7.18 -8.36 11.50
CA GLY A 152 5.87 -8.35 10.84
C GLY A 152 5.62 -7.00 10.17
N LYS A 153 4.45 -6.85 9.54
CA LYS A 153 3.99 -5.58 8.97
C LYS A 153 3.27 -4.79 10.07
N GLY A 154 3.98 -3.87 10.69
CA GLY A 154 3.47 -3.01 11.77
C GLY A 154 2.98 -1.67 11.25
N VAL A 155 1.76 -1.30 11.63
CA VAL A 155 1.13 -0.02 11.32
C VAL A 155 0.66 0.59 12.63
N VAL A 156 1.19 1.77 12.98
CA VAL A 156 0.88 2.50 14.21
C VAL A 156 0.44 3.91 13.83
N LEU A 157 -0.88 4.15 13.86
CA LEU A 157 -1.50 5.34 13.28
C LEU A 157 -2.35 6.12 14.28
N ASN A 158 -2.20 7.44 14.30
CA ASN A 158 -3.13 8.36 14.98
C ASN A 158 -3.37 8.06 16.48
N ASN A 159 -2.44 7.38 17.14
CA ASN A 159 -2.56 7.06 18.56
C ASN A 159 -2.05 8.22 19.43
N VAL A 160 -2.49 8.26 20.68
CA VAL A 160 -1.79 8.96 21.76
C VAL A 160 -1.00 7.92 22.54
N ILE A 161 0.34 8.02 22.54
CA ILE A 161 1.24 7.07 23.16
C ILE A 161 2.10 7.82 24.17
N GLU A 162 1.96 7.48 25.45
CA GLU A 162 2.69 8.09 26.54
C GLU A 162 3.53 7.03 27.26
N GLN A 163 4.81 7.37 27.46
CA GLN A 163 5.75 6.60 28.25
C GLN A 163 5.90 7.24 29.62
N GLY A 164 5.54 6.47 30.65
CA GLY A 164 5.49 6.92 32.04
C GLY A 164 6.85 7.15 32.69
N PRO A 165 6.88 7.84 33.85
CA PRO A 165 8.11 8.18 34.56
C PRO A 165 8.85 6.97 35.14
N HIS A 166 8.24 5.79 35.19
CA HIS A 166 8.78 4.59 35.81
C HIS A 166 9.15 3.47 34.82
N GLN A 167 9.18 3.77 33.53
CA GLN A 167 9.57 2.78 32.52
C GLN A 167 11.01 2.30 32.67
N SER A 168 11.24 1.06 32.22
CA SER A 168 12.52 0.38 32.30
C SER A 168 13.38 0.55 31.04
N ASN A 169 12.79 0.88 29.89
CA ASN A 169 13.53 1.17 28.66
C ASN A 169 13.26 2.60 28.17
N PRO A 170 14.25 3.26 27.56
CA PRO A 170 14.09 4.60 27.02
C PRO A 170 13.34 4.66 25.68
N ALA A 171 12.88 3.53 25.14
CA ALA A 171 12.18 3.48 23.85
C ALA A 171 10.68 3.21 24.07
N ILE A 172 9.84 3.80 23.22
CA ILE A 172 8.38 3.76 23.36
C ILE A 172 7.80 2.62 22.52
N ILE A 173 8.25 2.51 21.27
CA ILE A 173 7.89 1.45 20.33
C ILE A 173 9.14 0.61 20.05
N HIS A 174 9.05 -0.69 20.19
CA HIS A 174 10.13 -1.63 19.89
C HIS A 174 9.76 -2.53 18.70
N PHE A 175 10.72 -2.73 17.79
CA PHE A 175 10.52 -3.51 16.57
C PHE A 175 11.72 -4.41 16.28
N GLY A 176 11.47 -5.71 16.13
CA GLY A 176 12.50 -6.75 16.02
C GLY A 176 13.19 -7.03 17.36
N GLY A 177 14.25 -7.84 17.36
CA GLY A 177 15.18 -7.94 18.50
C GLY A 177 15.10 -9.20 19.37
N GLU A 178 14.00 -9.95 19.39
CA GLU A 178 14.00 -11.26 20.07
C GLU A 178 14.40 -12.42 19.15
N SER A 179 14.22 -12.25 17.84
CA SER A 179 14.71 -13.19 16.82
C SER A 179 14.82 -12.49 15.45
N ALA A 180 15.15 -13.25 14.41
CA ALA A 180 15.16 -12.71 13.05
C ALA A 180 13.77 -12.16 12.69
N PRO A 181 13.68 -10.94 12.13
CA PRO A 181 12.43 -10.40 11.63
C PRO A 181 11.78 -11.33 10.60
N TYR A 182 10.45 -11.39 10.58
CA TYR A 182 9.72 -12.11 9.54
C TYR A 182 10.06 -11.58 8.13
N ALA A 183 9.98 -12.44 7.13
CA ALA A 183 10.20 -12.03 5.75
C ALA A 183 9.14 -10.98 5.34
N GLY A 184 9.56 -9.90 4.69
CA GLY A 184 8.68 -8.78 4.34
C GLY A 184 8.22 -7.96 5.55
N SER A 185 8.94 -8.05 6.68
CA SER A 185 8.72 -7.17 7.84
C SER A 185 8.90 -5.71 7.48
N SER A 186 8.12 -4.87 8.14
CA SER A 186 8.12 -3.45 7.92
C SER A 186 7.35 -2.70 9.00
N LEU A 187 7.65 -1.41 9.19
CA LEU A 187 7.04 -0.62 10.26
C LEU A 187 6.72 0.80 9.77
N LEU A 188 5.46 1.20 9.92
CA LEU A 188 5.00 2.58 9.73
C LEU A 188 4.47 3.14 11.06
N VAL A 189 4.99 4.30 11.45
CA VAL A 189 4.54 5.06 12.63
C VAL A 189 4.17 6.47 12.20
N LYS A 190 2.87 6.73 12.03
CA LYS A 190 2.41 7.97 11.40
C LYS A 190 1.25 8.65 12.12
N GLY A 191 1.29 9.99 12.19
CA GLY A 191 0.19 10.80 12.73
C GLY A 191 -0.05 10.69 14.24
N ASN A 192 0.81 9.99 14.97
CA ASN A 192 0.66 9.77 16.41
C ASN A 192 1.05 11.01 17.21
N THR A 193 0.52 11.12 18.42
CA THR A 193 1.04 12.00 19.48
C THR A 193 1.83 11.16 20.47
N ILE A 194 3.15 11.33 20.48
CA ILE A 194 4.10 10.50 21.25
C ILE A 194 4.72 11.36 22.36
N LEU A 195 4.52 10.94 23.60
CA LEU A 195 4.85 11.67 24.81
C LEU A 195 5.83 10.85 25.65
N ASN A 196 6.82 11.52 26.22
CA ASN A 196 7.82 10.91 27.10
C ASN A 196 7.92 11.65 28.43
N ASP A 197 7.42 11.00 29.48
CA ASP A 197 7.54 11.46 30.87
C ASP A 197 8.67 10.74 31.61
N TYR A 198 9.30 9.75 30.98
CA TYR A 198 10.51 9.13 31.50
C TYR A 198 11.64 10.15 31.57
N SER A 199 12.27 10.24 32.76
CA SER A 199 13.32 11.22 33.05
C SER A 199 14.60 11.08 32.20
N GLY A 200 14.75 9.97 31.47
CA GLY A 200 15.83 9.75 30.51
C GLY A 200 15.53 10.29 29.11
N SER A 201 16.46 10.06 28.18
CA SER A 201 16.30 10.45 26.79
C SER A 201 15.37 9.48 26.05
N GLY A 202 14.12 9.86 25.84
CA GLY A 202 13.12 9.07 25.11
C GLY A 202 13.47 8.87 23.62
N THR A 203 13.21 7.66 23.12
CA THR A 203 13.31 7.29 21.70
C THR A 203 11.95 6.82 21.20
N ALA A 204 11.44 7.40 20.10
CA ALA A 204 10.11 7.01 19.61
C ALA A 204 10.10 5.53 19.17
N VAL A 205 11.06 5.14 18.33
CA VAL A 205 11.19 3.76 17.83
C VAL A 205 12.59 3.20 18.06
N LEU A 206 12.67 2.06 18.74
CA LEU A 206 13.88 1.22 18.74
C LEU A 206 13.70 0.10 17.73
N ASN A 207 14.41 0.20 16.61
CA ASN A 207 14.39 -0.79 15.54
C ASN A 207 15.65 -1.66 15.55
N HIS A 208 15.51 -2.89 16.03
CA HIS A 208 16.56 -3.91 15.99
C HIS A 208 16.55 -4.75 14.70
N ALA A 209 15.55 -4.60 13.84
CA ALA A 209 15.50 -5.24 12.53
C ALA A 209 16.45 -4.54 11.55
N THR A 210 17.73 -4.94 11.55
CA THR A 210 18.81 -4.28 10.78
C THR A 210 18.60 -4.22 9.25
N THR A 211 17.67 -5.00 8.71
CA THR A 211 17.33 -5.10 7.28
C THR A 211 16.01 -4.42 6.92
N VAL A 212 15.31 -3.86 7.91
CA VAL A 212 13.99 -3.25 7.74
C VAL A 212 14.11 -1.79 8.14
N THR A 213 13.70 -0.87 7.28
CA THR A 213 13.69 0.56 7.60
C THR A 213 12.32 0.94 8.15
N ALA A 214 12.26 1.40 9.40
CA ALA A 214 11.01 1.91 9.96
C ALA A 214 10.71 3.31 9.38
N GLU A 215 9.49 3.54 8.92
CA GLU A 215 9.05 4.87 8.50
C GLU A 215 8.34 5.59 9.66
N ILE A 216 8.77 6.83 9.93
CA ILE A 216 8.17 7.68 10.95
C ILE A 216 7.82 9.03 10.33
N SER A 217 6.54 9.40 10.29
CA SER A 217 6.10 10.63 9.62
C SER A 217 4.89 11.29 10.28
N GLY A 218 4.80 12.63 10.22
CA GLY A 218 3.60 13.36 10.66
C GLY A 218 3.27 13.28 12.16
N ASN A 219 4.18 12.83 13.03
CA ASN A 219 3.91 12.66 14.46
C ASN A 219 4.11 13.97 15.24
N LYS A 220 3.39 14.12 16.35
CA LYS A 220 3.60 15.18 17.36
C LYS A 220 4.40 14.59 18.52
N LEU A 221 5.47 15.25 18.94
CA LEU A 221 6.44 14.71 19.88
C LEU A 221 6.58 15.62 21.10
N TRP A 222 6.47 15.07 22.30
CA TRP A 222 6.78 15.78 23.54
C TRP A 222 7.90 15.07 24.29
N HIS A 223 9.02 15.77 24.51
CA HIS A 223 10.21 15.22 25.18
C HIS A 223 10.78 13.92 24.57
N VAL A 224 10.57 13.71 23.27
CA VAL A 224 11.16 12.60 22.50
C VAL A 224 12.28 13.15 21.60
N PRO A 225 13.53 13.29 22.10
CA PRO A 225 14.63 13.89 21.33
C PRO A 225 15.12 13.00 20.18
N THR A 226 14.81 11.71 20.19
CA THR A 226 15.28 10.75 19.17
C THR A 226 14.09 10.07 18.51
N LEU A 227 13.94 10.23 17.18
CA LEU A 227 12.88 9.56 16.43
C LEU A 227 13.11 8.05 16.37
N PHE A 228 14.32 7.63 16.04
CA PHE A 228 14.65 6.21 15.94
C PHE A 228 16.08 5.90 16.37
N SER A 229 16.25 4.70 16.92
CA SER A 229 17.53 4.03 17.06
C SER A 229 17.52 2.77 16.19
N GLY A 230 18.52 2.59 15.34
CA GLY A 230 18.52 1.57 14.28
C GLY A 230 18.07 2.11 12.92
N PRO A 231 17.83 1.25 11.92
CA PRO A 231 17.42 1.70 10.58
C PRO A 231 16.05 2.39 10.64
N GLY A 232 15.99 3.64 10.21
CA GLY A 232 14.76 4.41 10.22
C GLY A 232 14.83 5.51 9.16
N HIS A 233 13.65 5.90 8.71
CA HIS A 233 13.44 6.96 7.75
C HIS A 233 12.42 7.95 8.33
N ASP A 234 12.81 9.22 8.40
CA ASP A 234 11.89 10.32 8.71
C ASP A 234 11.19 10.74 7.41
N GLY A 235 9.92 10.34 7.27
CA GLY A 235 9.09 10.71 6.12
C GLY A 235 8.64 12.18 6.11
N GLY A 236 9.08 12.98 7.08
CA GLY A 236 8.74 14.39 7.22
C GLY A 236 7.42 14.62 7.97
N GLY A 237 7.16 15.89 8.31
CA GLY A 237 5.94 16.31 9.02
C GLY A 237 5.93 16.03 10.52
N ASN A 238 6.98 15.40 11.07
CA ASN A 238 7.14 15.26 12.51
C ASN A 238 7.36 16.64 13.16
N SER A 239 6.71 16.90 14.30
CA SER A 239 6.72 18.21 14.98
C SER A 239 6.92 18.04 16.49
N VAL A 240 7.79 18.88 17.07
CA VAL A 240 8.02 18.91 18.52
C VAL A 240 7.03 19.89 19.15
N LEU A 241 6.32 19.44 20.17
CA LEU A 241 5.35 20.22 20.94
C LEU A 241 6.07 21.14 21.94
N SER A 242 5.48 22.31 22.20
CA SER A 242 5.99 23.29 23.17
C SER A 242 5.47 23.07 24.60
N SER A 243 4.42 22.27 24.75
CA SER A 243 3.84 21.85 26.01
C SER A 243 3.26 20.45 25.85
N GLU A 244 3.25 19.68 26.94
CA GLU A 244 2.55 18.41 27.00
C GLU A 244 1.06 18.61 26.73
N PRO A 245 0.44 17.84 25.82
CA PRO A 245 -0.99 17.90 25.59
C PRO A 245 -1.73 17.17 26.72
N ALA A 246 -2.91 17.65 27.10
CA ALA A 246 -3.80 16.89 27.97
C ALA A 246 -4.23 15.60 27.27
N ILE A 247 -4.14 14.48 27.99
CA ILE A 247 -4.55 13.17 27.50
C ILE A 247 -5.98 12.91 27.96
N ASP A 248 -6.83 12.48 27.03
CA ASP A 248 -8.18 12.00 27.36
C ASP A 248 -8.09 10.61 28.00
N THR A 249 -8.59 10.47 29.23
CA THR A 249 -8.60 9.20 29.98
C THR A 249 -10.00 8.61 30.14
N SER A 250 -10.95 9.07 29.31
CA SER A 250 -12.32 8.56 29.35
C SER A 250 -12.41 7.09 28.91
N HIS A 251 -13.19 6.33 29.66
CA HIS A 251 -13.46 4.93 29.39
C HIS A 251 -14.12 4.74 27.99
N PRO A 252 -13.48 4.05 27.03
CA PRO A 252 -13.97 3.92 25.65
C PRO A 252 -15.32 3.20 25.55
N TRP A 253 -15.57 2.25 26.46
CA TRP A 253 -16.79 1.43 26.50
C TRP A 253 -18.02 2.15 27.07
N THR A 254 -17.89 3.40 27.57
CA THR A 254 -19.02 4.16 28.13
C THR A 254 -19.86 4.90 27.10
N THR A 255 -19.35 5.04 25.87
CA THR A 255 -20.11 5.64 24.78
C THR A 255 -21.25 4.70 24.39
N THR A 256 -22.51 5.17 24.45
CA THR A 256 -23.66 4.39 23.98
C THR A 256 -23.39 4.00 22.54
N THR A 257 -23.31 2.70 22.30
CA THR A 257 -23.10 2.02 21.03
C THR A 257 -23.52 2.90 19.85
N PRO A 258 -22.59 3.41 19.02
CA PRO A 258 -23.00 3.69 17.65
C PRO A 258 -23.54 2.35 17.13
N THR A 259 -24.80 2.35 16.65
CA THR A 259 -25.38 1.30 15.79
C THR A 259 -24.25 0.54 15.13
N PRO A 260 -24.09 -0.80 15.32
CA PRO A 260 -22.85 -1.52 15.02
C PRO A 260 -22.22 -0.91 13.80
N THR A 261 -21.23 -0.03 14.03
CA THR A 261 -20.55 0.61 12.92
C THR A 261 -20.01 -0.60 12.17
N PRO A 262 -20.31 -0.76 10.87
CA PRO A 262 -19.74 -1.84 10.10
C PRO A 262 -18.26 -1.88 10.47
N THR A 263 -17.76 -3.09 10.80
CA THR A 263 -16.34 -3.38 11.08
C THR A 263 -15.52 -2.33 10.38
N PRO A 264 -14.72 -1.48 11.09
CA PRO A 264 -14.10 -0.29 10.51
C PRO A 264 -13.61 -0.69 9.14
N THR A 265 -14.32 -0.22 8.11
CA THR A 265 -13.91 -0.50 6.74
C THR A 265 -12.57 0.16 6.70
N VAL A 266 -11.51 -0.64 6.62
CA VAL A 266 -10.19 -0.13 6.26
C VAL A 266 -10.47 0.80 5.09
N THR A 267 -10.27 2.11 5.26
CA THR A 267 -10.46 3.09 4.19
C THR A 267 -9.12 3.47 3.59
N GLU A 268 -8.04 3.14 4.29
CA GLU A 268 -6.68 3.44 3.91
C GLU A 268 -5.82 2.20 4.18
N LEU A 269 -5.01 1.81 3.21
CA LEU A 269 -3.96 0.82 3.37
C LEU A 269 -2.62 1.51 3.16
N TYR A 270 -1.77 1.39 4.16
CA TYR A 270 -0.40 1.86 4.08
C TYR A 270 0.52 0.66 3.97
N GLY A 271 1.19 0.58 2.84
CA GLY A 271 2.43 -0.15 2.68
C GLY A 271 3.55 0.60 3.40
N THR A 272 4.74 0.07 3.24
CA THR A 272 5.83 0.27 4.17
C THR A 272 7.12 0.58 3.41
N SER A 273 8.31 0.25 3.93
CA SER A 273 9.55 0.45 3.18
C SER A 273 9.98 -0.75 2.32
N GLY A 274 9.17 -1.80 2.27
CA GLY A 274 9.45 -3.04 1.55
C GLY A 274 8.48 -3.24 0.38
N ALA A 275 8.68 -4.28 -0.41
CA ALA A 275 7.75 -4.62 -1.49
C ALA A 275 6.43 -5.18 -0.93
N ASP A 276 5.38 -4.38 -1.00
CA ASP A 276 4.06 -4.66 -0.48
C ASP A 276 3.05 -5.07 -1.56
N THR A 277 2.01 -5.78 -1.16
CA THR A 277 0.82 -5.99 -1.99
C THR A 277 -0.37 -5.45 -1.23
N LEU A 278 -0.99 -4.39 -1.76
CA LEU A 278 -2.09 -3.67 -1.15
C LEU A 278 -3.37 -4.03 -1.90
N SER A 279 -4.40 -4.48 -1.19
CA SER A 279 -5.69 -4.85 -1.77
C SER A 279 -6.81 -4.59 -0.78
N GLY A 280 -7.85 -3.90 -1.25
CA GLY A 280 -9.06 -3.65 -0.48
C GLY A 280 -10.04 -4.80 -0.38
N ALA A 281 -9.78 -5.91 -1.05
CA ALA A 281 -10.68 -7.05 -1.15
C ALA A 281 -12.13 -6.64 -1.50
N GLY A 282 -12.29 -5.71 -2.44
CA GLY A 282 -13.57 -5.16 -2.90
C GLY A 282 -14.12 -3.95 -2.12
N GLY A 283 -13.43 -3.48 -1.08
CA GLY A 283 -13.75 -2.20 -0.43
C GLY A 283 -13.15 -1.00 -1.17
N ASP A 284 -13.67 0.20 -0.94
CA ASP A 284 -13.08 1.45 -1.47
C ASP A 284 -11.90 1.89 -0.61
N ILE A 285 -10.67 1.68 -1.08
CA ILE A 285 -9.45 1.92 -0.28
C ILE A 285 -8.53 2.97 -0.91
N ALA A 286 -8.03 3.90 -0.09
CA ALA A 286 -6.84 4.68 -0.42
C ALA A 286 -5.57 3.88 -0.06
N MET A 287 -4.85 3.42 -1.07
CA MET A 287 -3.63 2.65 -0.93
C MET A 287 -2.40 3.54 -1.12
N TYR A 288 -1.46 3.45 -0.19
CA TYR A 288 -0.20 4.19 -0.17
C TYR A 288 0.95 3.19 -0.01
N GLY A 289 1.79 2.99 -1.03
CA GLY A 289 2.77 1.91 -1.10
C GLY A 289 3.91 2.08 -0.11
N GLY A 290 4.34 3.31 0.10
CA GLY A 290 5.53 3.59 0.90
C GLY A 290 6.77 3.46 0.02
N TYR A 291 7.92 3.05 0.55
CA TYR A 291 9.08 2.71 -0.29
C TYR A 291 9.07 1.22 -0.64
N GLY A 292 9.73 0.84 -1.72
CA GLY A 292 9.73 -0.55 -2.19
C GLY A 292 9.09 -0.63 -3.56
N ASN A 293 9.08 -1.83 -4.17
CA ASN A 293 8.36 -2.03 -5.42
C ASN A 293 7.02 -2.70 -5.10
N ASP A 294 5.98 -1.91 -5.04
CA ASP A 294 4.69 -2.29 -4.51
C ASP A 294 3.74 -2.77 -5.61
N THR A 295 2.74 -3.55 -5.20
CA THR A 295 1.67 -4.02 -6.06
C THR A 295 0.32 -3.61 -5.49
N TYR A 296 -0.40 -2.77 -6.23
CA TYR A 296 -1.75 -2.34 -5.91
C TYR A 296 -2.77 -3.21 -6.64
N ILE A 297 -3.73 -3.76 -5.91
CA ILE A 297 -4.88 -4.47 -6.48
C ILE A 297 -6.06 -3.50 -6.47
N VAL A 298 -6.41 -2.98 -7.64
CA VAL A 298 -7.57 -2.11 -7.86
C VAL A 298 -8.73 -2.96 -8.34
N ASP A 299 -9.66 -3.23 -7.44
CA ASP A 299 -10.85 -4.04 -7.70
C ASP A 299 -12.16 -3.27 -7.48
N SER A 300 -12.10 -2.07 -6.90
CA SER A 300 -13.20 -1.12 -6.80
C SER A 300 -12.93 0.19 -7.55
N ALA A 301 -13.99 0.81 -8.06
CA ALA A 301 -13.92 2.14 -8.67
C ALA A 301 -13.65 3.25 -7.64
N GLY A 302 -13.84 2.97 -6.34
CA GLY A 302 -13.49 3.87 -5.24
C GLY A 302 -12.04 3.76 -4.76
N ASP A 303 -11.30 2.74 -5.23
CA ASP A 303 -9.88 2.59 -4.88
C ASP A 303 -9.04 3.76 -5.40
N LYS A 304 -8.05 4.16 -4.61
CA LYS A 304 -7.11 5.22 -4.96
C LYS A 304 -5.69 4.75 -4.71
N VAL A 305 -4.88 4.77 -5.76
CA VAL A 305 -3.44 4.49 -5.67
C VAL A 305 -2.71 5.81 -5.51
N THR A 306 -1.93 5.96 -4.43
CA THR A 306 -1.09 7.14 -4.19
C THR A 306 0.36 6.75 -3.97
N GLU A 307 1.22 7.21 -4.88
CA GLU A 307 2.68 7.04 -4.81
C GLU A 307 3.40 8.39 -4.74
N TYR A 308 4.65 8.37 -4.26
CA TYR A 308 5.53 9.53 -4.24
C TYR A 308 6.87 9.29 -4.96
N SER A 309 7.53 10.37 -5.34
CA SER A 309 8.80 10.31 -6.08
C SER A 309 9.89 9.55 -5.31
N GLY A 310 10.54 8.60 -5.98
CA GLY A 310 11.69 7.87 -5.44
C GLY A 310 11.34 6.73 -4.49
N GLN A 311 10.08 6.31 -4.49
CA GLN A 311 9.59 5.21 -3.66
C GLN A 311 9.79 3.83 -4.27
N GLY A 312 9.79 3.69 -5.60
CA GLY A 312 9.98 2.38 -6.21
C GLY A 312 9.78 2.32 -7.71
N VAL A 313 9.50 1.10 -8.17
CA VAL A 313 8.92 0.80 -9.48
C VAL A 313 7.68 -0.04 -9.26
N ASP A 314 6.53 0.62 -9.29
CA ASP A 314 5.29 0.11 -8.71
C ASP A 314 4.34 -0.42 -9.78
N THR A 315 3.54 -1.40 -9.39
CA THR A 315 2.62 -2.11 -10.28
C THR A 315 1.18 -1.97 -9.83
N VAL A 316 0.34 -1.40 -10.67
CA VAL A 316 -1.11 -1.46 -10.52
C VAL A 316 -1.65 -2.65 -11.30
N LYS A 317 -2.34 -3.57 -10.61
CA LYS A 317 -3.17 -4.61 -11.22
C LYS A 317 -4.63 -4.20 -11.07
N SER A 318 -5.33 -4.00 -12.18
CA SER A 318 -6.70 -3.50 -12.16
C SER A 318 -7.66 -4.47 -12.84
N SER A 319 -8.81 -4.76 -12.23
CA SER A 319 -9.93 -5.44 -12.90
C SER A 319 -10.92 -4.46 -13.56
N LEU A 320 -10.58 -3.16 -13.54
CA LEU A 320 -11.34 -2.05 -14.08
C LEU A 320 -10.49 -1.28 -15.09
N SER A 321 -11.13 -0.45 -15.93
CA SER A 321 -10.38 0.52 -16.73
C SER A 321 -9.63 1.47 -15.80
N PHE A 322 -8.33 1.67 -16.04
CA PHE A 322 -7.48 2.40 -15.11
C PHE A 322 -6.48 3.30 -15.83
N THR A 323 -6.23 4.46 -15.23
CA THR A 323 -5.18 5.39 -15.65
C THR A 323 -4.16 5.47 -14.53
N LEU A 324 -2.89 5.21 -14.84
CA LEU A 324 -1.80 5.31 -13.88
C LEU A 324 -1.72 6.73 -13.28
N GLY A 325 -1.49 6.77 -11.97
CA GLY A 325 -1.19 8.01 -11.26
C GLY A 325 0.27 8.43 -11.46
N SER A 326 0.62 9.62 -10.97
CA SER A 326 2.02 10.02 -10.85
C SER A 326 2.81 8.97 -10.08
N TYR A 327 4.05 8.70 -10.51
CA TYR A 327 4.99 7.80 -9.83
C TYR A 327 4.54 6.34 -9.74
N THR A 328 3.63 5.91 -10.63
CA THR A 328 3.35 4.49 -10.86
C THR A 328 3.79 4.11 -12.26
N GLU A 329 4.55 3.01 -12.39
CA GLU A 329 5.25 2.70 -13.63
C GLU A 329 4.57 1.60 -14.44
N LYS A 330 3.89 0.64 -13.80
CA LYS A 330 3.33 -0.53 -14.48
C LYS A 330 1.83 -0.67 -14.26
N LEU A 331 1.09 -0.89 -15.34
CA LEU A 331 -0.33 -1.26 -15.31
C LEU A 331 -0.51 -2.66 -15.92
N VAL A 332 -1.22 -3.53 -15.22
CA VAL A 332 -1.66 -4.83 -15.73
C VAL A 332 -3.18 -4.91 -15.58
N LEU A 333 -3.89 -4.97 -16.71
CA LEU A 333 -5.32 -5.22 -16.73
C LEU A 333 -5.58 -6.70 -16.47
N THR A 334 -6.57 -6.99 -15.65
CA THR A 334 -6.92 -8.35 -15.21
C THR A 334 -8.38 -8.66 -15.51
N GLY A 335 -8.81 -9.89 -15.24
CA GLY A 335 -10.16 -10.35 -15.57
C GLY A 335 -10.37 -10.56 -17.08
N SER A 336 -11.63 -10.71 -17.48
CA SER A 336 -12.02 -11.05 -18.85
C SER A 336 -12.89 -9.99 -19.53
N ASN A 337 -13.09 -8.84 -18.89
CA ASN A 337 -13.90 -7.75 -19.43
C ASN A 337 -13.06 -6.89 -20.37
N ALA A 338 -13.71 -6.30 -21.38
CA ALA A 338 -13.11 -5.26 -22.22
C ALA A 338 -12.95 -3.96 -21.40
N ILE A 339 -11.77 -3.81 -20.80
CA ILE A 339 -11.36 -2.66 -20.00
C ILE A 339 -10.14 -1.98 -20.63
N ASN A 340 -9.86 -0.75 -20.26
CA ASN A 340 -8.86 0.08 -20.93
C ASN A 340 -7.75 0.50 -19.97
N GLY A 341 -6.55 0.69 -20.51
CA GLY A 341 -5.36 1.07 -19.75
C GLY A 341 -4.79 2.37 -20.28
N SER A 342 -4.45 3.30 -19.39
CA SER A 342 -3.76 4.54 -19.76
C SER A 342 -2.57 4.80 -18.84
N GLY A 343 -1.44 5.19 -19.43
CA GLY A 343 -0.32 5.77 -18.69
C GLY A 343 -0.55 7.25 -18.42
N LEU A 344 0.48 7.92 -17.90
CA LEU A 344 0.44 9.36 -17.64
C LEU A 344 1.69 10.04 -18.19
N GLY A 345 2.73 10.15 -17.39
CA GLY A 345 4.03 10.66 -17.80
C GLY A 345 5.14 9.78 -17.28
N GLY A 346 6.29 9.75 -17.97
CA GLY A 346 7.45 8.97 -17.56
C GLY A 346 7.77 7.88 -18.57
N LYS A 347 8.01 6.65 -18.12
CA LYS A 347 8.08 5.47 -18.98
C LYS A 347 7.19 4.41 -18.36
N ASN A 348 6.04 4.16 -18.96
CA ASN A 348 5.06 3.22 -18.45
C ASN A 348 5.16 1.86 -19.14
N THR A 349 4.86 0.78 -18.42
CA THR A 349 4.60 -0.54 -19.00
C THR A 349 3.14 -0.88 -18.80
N ILE A 350 2.39 -1.05 -19.89
CA ILE A 350 0.95 -1.31 -19.85
C ILE A 350 0.67 -2.65 -20.53
N VAL A 351 0.04 -3.56 -19.81
CA VAL A 351 -0.34 -4.89 -20.27
C VAL A 351 -1.86 -5.02 -20.20
N GLY A 352 -2.49 -5.30 -21.33
CA GLY A 352 -3.92 -5.62 -21.44
C GLY A 352 -4.25 -7.03 -20.95
N ASN A 353 -5.54 -7.38 -21.01
CA ASN A 353 -6.05 -8.71 -20.69
C ASN A 353 -6.43 -9.46 -21.98
N ASP A 354 -7.18 -10.55 -21.86
CA ASP A 354 -7.54 -11.36 -23.04
C ASP A 354 -8.71 -10.80 -23.87
N ALA A 355 -9.33 -9.70 -23.41
CA ALA A 355 -10.43 -9.02 -24.11
C ALA A 355 -9.91 -7.91 -25.04
N ALA A 356 -10.81 -7.26 -25.78
CA ALA A 356 -10.45 -6.09 -26.59
C ALA A 356 -10.19 -4.87 -25.69
N ASN A 357 -8.94 -4.44 -25.58
CA ASN A 357 -8.53 -3.30 -24.77
C ASN A 357 -8.16 -2.08 -25.62
N VAL A 358 -8.41 -0.88 -25.11
CA VAL A 358 -7.80 0.36 -25.61
C VAL A 358 -6.65 0.73 -24.69
N LEU A 359 -5.43 0.79 -25.24
CA LEU A 359 -4.21 1.11 -24.50
C LEU A 359 -3.63 2.45 -24.97
N THR A 360 -3.35 3.35 -24.04
CA THR A 360 -2.72 4.66 -24.30
C THR A 360 -1.48 4.83 -23.45
N GLY A 361 -0.30 5.01 -24.05
CA GLY A 361 0.96 5.16 -23.31
C GLY A 361 1.06 6.48 -22.54
N GLY A 362 0.55 7.57 -23.10
CA GLY A 362 0.73 8.91 -22.55
C GLY A 362 2.03 9.55 -23.02
N LYS A 363 2.67 10.30 -22.12
CA LYS A 363 3.99 10.91 -22.37
C LYS A 363 5.08 9.95 -21.93
N GLY A 364 6.02 9.66 -22.81
CA GLY A 364 7.08 8.75 -22.45
C GLY A 364 7.67 7.98 -23.59
N ALA A 365 8.52 7.03 -23.22
CA ALA A 365 8.88 5.88 -24.04
C ALA A 365 8.18 4.68 -23.42
N ASP A 366 6.93 4.43 -23.82
CA ASP A 366 6.08 3.46 -23.13
C ASP A 366 6.19 2.08 -23.78
N VAL A 367 5.89 1.03 -23.01
CA VAL A 367 5.83 -0.35 -23.50
C VAL A 367 4.39 -0.84 -23.39
N LEU A 368 3.77 -1.16 -24.51
CA LEU A 368 2.37 -1.56 -24.61
C LEU A 368 2.29 -3.03 -25.07
N THR A 369 1.50 -3.82 -24.36
CA THR A 369 1.19 -5.23 -24.67
C THR A 369 -0.32 -5.38 -24.66
N GLY A 370 -0.94 -5.73 -25.79
CA GLY A 370 -2.39 -5.87 -25.95
C GLY A 370 -2.94 -7.06 -25.19
N GLY A 371 -2.28 -8.22 -25.30
CA GLY A 371 -2.73 -9.47 -24.72
C GLY A 371 -3.52 -10.31 -25.73
N GLY A 372 -4.72 -10.72 -25.34
CA GLY A 372 -5.65 -11.47 -26.19
C GLY A 372 -6.39 -10.53 -27.14
N GLY A 373 -7.69 -10.75 -27.36
CA GLY A 373 -8.55 -9.75 -28.00
C GLY A 373 -8.17 -9.19 -29.37
N ALA A 374 -8.90 -8.13 -29.72
CA ALA A 374 -8.65 -7.23 -30.85
C ALA A 374 -8.44 -5.84 -30.26
N ASP A 375 -7.18 -5.47 -30.09
CA ASP A 375 -6.79 -4.34 -29.25
C ASP A 375 -6.64 -3.06 -30.06
N THR A 376 -6.70 -1.92 -29.37
CA THR A 376 -6.46 -0.60 -29.97
C THR A 376 -5.38 0.15 -29.22
N PHE A 377 -4.23 0.36 -29.87
CA PHE A 377 -3.14 1.17 -29.38
C PHE A 377 -3.36 2.61 -29.82
N ARG A 378 -3.71 3.47 -28.86
CA ARG A 378 -4.21 4.82 -29.12
C ARG A 378 -3.13 5.85 -28.85
N TYR A 379 -2.91 6.71 -29.84
CA TYR A 379 -1.91 7.78 -29.86
C TYR A 379 -2.56 9.13 -30.15
N LEU A 380 -1.83 10.21 -29.86
CA LEU A 380 -2.20 11.61 -30.11
C LEU A 380 -3.39 12.13 -29.31
N SER A 381 -3.91 11.31 -28.39
CA SER A 381 -5.01 11.72 -27.53
C SER A 381 -4.64 12.94 -26.66
N PRO A 382 -5.62 13.77 -26.24
CA PRO A 382 -5.36 14.87 -25.32
C PRO A 382 -4.66 14.39 -24.04
N GLY A 383 -3.35 14.61 -23.93
CA GLY A 383 -2.54 14.10 -22.81
C GLY A 383 -1.20 13.48 -23.22
N ASP A 384 -1.11 12.93 -24.44
CA ASP A 384 0.10 12.25 -24.97
C ASP A 384 1.32 13.17 -25.12
N GLY A 385 1.15 14.48 -24.95
CA GLY A 385 2.22 15.49 -25.06
C GLY A 385 2.80 15.63 -26.46
N LEU A 386 2.31 14.86 -27.43
CA LEU A 386 2.73 14.92 -28.82
C LEU A 386 1.94 16.02 -29.56
N ALA A 387 2.49 17.24 -29.57
CA ALA A 387 1.97 18.31 -30.41
C ALA A 387 2.44 18.10 -31.85
N ILE A 388 1.55 17.71 -32.76
CA ILE A 388 1.83 17.70 -34.19
C ILE A 388 1.85 19.16 -34.70
N GLY A 389 2.98 19.84 -34.48
CA GLY A 389 3.25 21.17 -35.03
C GLY A 389 3.98 21.09 -36.38
N THR A 390 3.88 22.13 -37.20
CA THR A 390 4.52 22.23 -38.53
C THR A 390 6.06 22.24 -38.52
N ASN A 391 6.70 22.04 -37.36
CA ASN A 391 8.15 21.90 -37.17
C ASN A 391 8.44 21.15 -35.85
N VAL A 392 7.99 19.90 -35.70
CA VAL A 392 8.49 19.06 -34.60
C VAL A 392 9.97 18.80 -34.84
N THR A 393 10.81 19.29 -33.92
CA THR A 393 12.25 19.03 -33.95
C THR A 393 12.45 17.54 -33.68
N LYS A 394 13.22 16.87 -34.53
CA LYS A 394 13.62 15.46 -34.42
C LYS A 394 13.90 15.08 -32.95
N GLY A 395 13.05 14.21 -32.36
CA GLY A 395 13.36 13.52 -31.10
C GLY A 395 12.69 13.99 -29.80
N THR A 396 11.55 14.68 -29.81
CA THR A 396 10.90 15.10 -28.53
C THR A 396 9.93 14.07 -27.91
N LYS A 397 9.47 13.06 -28.66
CA LYS A 397 8.90 11.82 -28.08
C LYS A 397 9.81 10.65 -28.45
N VAL A 398 10.14 9.81 -27.46
CA VAL A 398 10.78 8.51 -27.69
C VAL A 398 9.65 7.55 -28.01
N ALA A 399 9.75 6.80 -29.10
CA ALA A 399 8.67 5.95 -29.59
C ALA A 399 8.17 4.99 -28.51
N ASP A 400 6.85 4.80 -28.43
CA ASP A 400 6.28 3.71 -27.64
C ASP A 400 6.55 2.40 -28.37
N THR A 401 6.76 1.33 -27.63
CA THR A 401 6.98 -0.01 -28.17
C THR A 401 5.72 -0.85 -27.98
N ILE A 402 5.13 -1.31 -29.07
CA ILE A 402 4.06 -2.32 -29.05
C ILE A 402 4.71 -3.70 -29.19
N THR A 403 4.43 -4.60 -28.26
CA THR A 403 5.21 -5.85 -28.11
C THR A 403 4.56 -7.08 -28.72
N ASP A 404 3.26 -7.05 -29.00
CA ASP A 404 2.47 -8.21 -29.42
C ASP A 404 1.38 -7.90 -30.46
N PHE A 405 1.51 -6.79 -31.19
CA PHE A 405 0.61 -6.39 -32.27
C PHE A 405 0.26 -7.54 -33.24
N LYS A 406 -1.02 -7.81 -33.43
CA LYS A 406 -1.56 -8.81 -34.37
C LYS A 406 -2.16 -8.11 -35.59
N PRO A 407 -1.52 -8.20 -36.78
CA PRO A 407 -2.07 -7.66 -38.01
C PRO A 407 -3.49 -8.13 -38.29
N ASP A 408 -4.29 -7.27 -38.93
CA ASP A 408 -5.70 -7.46 -39.25
C ASP A 408 -6.65 -7.61 -38.05
N THR A 409 -6.13 -7.74 -36.83
CA THR A 409 -6.88 -7.90 -35.59
C THR A 409 -6.78 -6.64 -34.74
N ASP A 410 -5.56 -6.26 -34.39
CA ASP A 410 -5.30 -5.07 -33.59
C ASP A 410 -5.29 -3.81 -34.46
N LYS A 411 -5.47 -2.66 -33.83
CA LYS A 411 -5.50 -1.35 -34.47
C LYS A 411 -4.56 -0.37 -33.80
N VAL A 412 -3.94 0.49 -34.59
CA VAL A 412 -3.32 1.73 -34.11
C VAL A 412 -4.30 2.86 -34.38
N LEU A 413 -4.83 3.47 -33.34
CA LEU A 413 -5.73 4.61 -33.42
C LEU A 413 -4.95 5.91 -33.21
N LEU A 414 -5.08 6.82 -34.16
CA LEU A 414 -4.51 8.16 -34.09
C LEU A 414 -5.63 9.17 -33.82
N ASP A 415 -5.73 9.65 -32.58
CA ASP A 415 -6.70 10.65 -32.12
C ASP A 415 -6.14 12.08 -32.34
N ASP A 416 -6.31 12.73 -33.51
CA ASP A 416 -6.13 14.19 -33.57
C ASP A 416 -6.91 14.89 -34.70
N TYR A 417 -7.73 15.84 -34.24
CA TYR A 417 -8.47 16.93 -34.87
C TYR A 417 -7.64 17.84 -35.82
N ASN A 418 -6.30 17.76 -35.79
CA ASN A 418 -5.37 18.55 -36.62
C ASN A 418 -4.69 17.79 -37.76
N PHE A 419 -5.06 16.54 -38.07
CA PHE A 419 -4.73 15.93 -39.36
C PHE A 419 -5.41 16.72 -40.48
N LYS A 420 -4.82 17.86 -40.87
CA LYS A 420 -5.26 18.66 -42.03
C LYS A 420 -4.81 17.97 -43.31
N MET A 421 -5.35 16.78 -43.57
CA MET A 421 -5.37 16.26 -44.93
C MET A 421 -6.36 17.10 -45.72
N ALA A 422 -5.93 17.69 -46.84
CA ALA A 422 -6.82 18.49 -47.67
C ALA A 422 -8.01 17.64 -48.13
N ALA A 423 -9.23 18.16 -47.98
CA ALA A 423 -10.45 17.44 -48.34
C ALA A 423 -10.50 17.13 -49.84
N GLY A 424 -10.55 15.84 -50.16
CA GLY A 424 -10.70 15.33 -51.53
C GLY A 424 -10.85 13.82 -51.55
N SER A 425 -12.12 13.37 -51.65
CA SER A 425 -12.65 12.02 -51.93
C SER A 425 -12.10 10.81 -51.16
N ALA A 426 -13.02 9.93 -50.76
CA ALA A 426 -12.72 8.58 -50.28
C ALA A 426 -11.70 7.88 -51.19
N VAL A 427 -10.72 7.17 -50.60
CA VAL A 427 -9.82 6.32 -51.36
C VAL A 427 -10.17 4.87 -51.07
N GLU A 428 -10.99 4.29 -51.94
CA GLU A 428 -10.95 2.86 -52.20
C GLU A 428 -9.58 2.57 -52.82
N GLY A 429 -8.74 1.77 -52.15
CA GLY A 429 -7.37 1.49 -52.59
C GLY A 429 -6.25 2.29 -51.91
N VAL A 430 -6.33 2.53 -50.59
CA VAL A 430 -5.11 2.81 -49.79
C VAL A 430 -4.29 1.52 -49.74
N THR A 431 -3.54 1.29 -50.80
CA THR A 431 -2.32 0.50 -50.69
C THR A 431 -1.41 1.36 -49.83
N LEU A 432 -0.82 0.79 -48.78
CA LEU A 432 0.50 1.24 -48.32
C LEU A 432 1.28 1.66 -49.57
N VAL A 433 1.92 2.83 -49.59
CA VAL A 433 3.01 2.96 -50.56
C VAL A 433 4.02 1.89 -50.15
N HIS A 434 4.03 0.84 -50.98
CA HIS A 434 4.70 -0.43 -50.79
C HIS A 434 6.10 -0.28 -50.20
N LEU A 435 6.28 -0.83 -49.00
CA LEU A 435 7.49 -1.57 -48.67
C LEU A 435 7.45 -2.93 -49.40
N THR A 436 7.67 -2.93 -50.71
CA THR A 436 8.19 -4.12 -51.41
C THR A 436 9.37 -3.73 -52.28
N THR A 437 10.34 -3.06 -51.67
CA THR A 437 11.78 -3.34 -51.77
C THR A 437 12.49 -2.47 -50.74
N ALA A 438 13.42 -3.08 -50.01
CA ALA A 438 14.11 -2.48 -48.87
C ALA A 438 14.51 -1.01 -49.09
N TYR A 439 14.03 -0.10 -48.23
CA TYR A 439 14.80 1.11 -47.95
C TYR A 439 15.87 0.73 -46.93
N ASN A 440 17.00 0.23 -47.45
CA ASN A 440 18.23 0.08 -46.70
C ASN A 440 19.05 1.35 -46.95
N GLY A 441 19.38 2.08 -45.89
CA GLY A 441 20.09 3.34 -46.00
C GLY A 441 21.38 3.17 -46.79
N THR A 442 21.46 3.83 -47.94
CA THR A 442 22.63 4.57 -48.43
C THR A 442 22.17 5.44 -49.59
N ASN A 443 22.59 6.70 -49.58
CA ASN A 443 22.42 7.71 -50.62
C ASN A 443 22.05 7.18 -52.02
N ALA A 444 20.87 7.55 -52.52
CA ALA A 444 20.58 7.53 -53.95
C ALA A 444 20.22 8.95 -54.41
N THR A 445 21.25 9.68 -54.84
CA THR A 445 21.09 10.78 -55.79
C THR A 445 20.29 10.28 -56.99
N GLY A 446 19.03 10.70 -57.14
CA GLY A 446 18.32 10.63 -58.42
C GLY A 446 16.92 10.02 -58.48
N ALA A 447 16.25 9.69 -57.38
CA ALA A 447 14.82 9.30 -57.43
C ALA A 447 13.91 10.47 -57.05
N THR A 448 13.12 10.93 -58.02
CA THR A 448 12.19 12.06 -57.94
C THR A 448 11.08 11.82 -56.92
N GLN A 449 11.12 12.63 -55.87
CA GLN A 449 10.00 13.30 -55.18
C GLN A 449 8.77 12.44 -54.86
N PHE A 450 8.57 12.17 -53.56
CA PHE A 450 7.24 12.23 -52.94
C PHE A 450 6.43 13.35 -53.61
N THR A 451 5.14 13.16 -53.88
CA THR A 451 4.30 14.29 -54.35
C THR A 451 4.48 15.44 -53.36
N LYS A 452 5.18 16.48 -53.79
CA LYS A 452 5.84 17.45 -52.93
C LYS A 452 4.80 18.19 -52.09
N GLY A 453 4.72 17.92 -50.78
CA GLY A 453 4.01 18.79 -49.83
C GLY A 453 2.78 18.26 -49.09
N LEU A 454 2.51 16.94 -49.05
CA LEU A 454 1.34 16.39 -48.33
C LEU A 454 1.75 15.50 -47.14
N PRO A 455 1.06 15.58 -45.98
CA PRO A 455 1.35 14.70 -44.85
C PRO A 455 1.26 13.21 -45.19
N ALA A 456 2.13 12.39 -44.59
CA ALA A 456 2.18 10.95 -44.82
C ALA A 456 2.49 10.16 -43.53
N LEU A 457 2.00 8.93 -43.47
CA LEU A 457 2.42 7.91 -42.50
C LEU A 457 3.37 6.94 -43.19
N VAL A 458 4.49 6.62 -42.55
CA VAL A 458 5.54 5.76 -43.10
C VAL A 458 5.86 4.68 -42.08
N ILE A 459 5.93 3.43 -42.51
CA ILE A 459 6.52 2.34 -41.71
C ILE A 459 7.83 1.97 -42.39
N ASP A 460 8.91 1.82 -41.62
CA ASP A 460 10.22 1.43 -42.16
C ASP A 460 10.51 -0.08 -41.98
N SER A 461 11.68 -0.50 -42.45
CA SER A 461 12.15 -1.89 -42.35
C SER A 461 12.48 -2.34 -40.92
N THR A 462 12.46 -1.43 -39.95
CA THR A 462 12.63 -1.72 -38.51
C THR A 462 11.29 -1.85 -37.79
N ASN A 463 10.17 -1.86 -38.53
CA ASN A 463 8.81 -1.83 -37.99
C ASN A 463 8.55 -0.61 -37.11
N THR A 464 9.09 0.55 -37.50
CA THR A 464 8.81 1.81 -36.82
C THR A 464 7.84 2.64 -37.66
N LEU A 465 6.74 3.08 -37.05
CA LEU A 465 5.74 3.98 -37.62
C LEU A 465 6.12 5.44 -37.38
N TYR A 466 6.11 6.20 -38.45
CA TYR A 466 6.44 7.62 -38.48
C TYR A 466 5.30 8.43 -39.08
N TYR A 467 5.21 9.69 -38.64
CA TYR A 467 4.43 10.74 -39.28
C TYR A 467 5.36 11.79 -39.91
N ASP A 468 5.25 11.95 -41.22
CA ASP A 468 5.86 13.05 -42.00
C ASP A 468 4.79 14.13 -42.21
N ALA A 469 4.93 15.25 -41.49
CA ALA A 469 3.96 16.34 -41.54
C ALA A 469 3.95 17.12 -42.86
N ASN A 470 5.03 17.08 -43.65
CA ASN A 470 5.18 17.92 -44.85
C ASN A 470 5.35 17.12 -46.16
N GLY A 471 5.47 15.80 -46.07
CA GLY A 471 5.58 14.89 -47.22
C GLY A 471 6.87 15.04 -48.01
N LYS A 472 7.91 15.62 -47.42
CA LYS A 472 9.20 15.84 -48.09
C LYS A 472 10.26 14.85 -47.64
N GLY A 473 9.98 14.06 -46.60
CA GLY A 473 10.91 13.13 -46.01
C GLY A 473 12.11 13.77 -45.31
N ASP A 474 12.01 15.06 -44.97
CA ASP A 474 13.06 15.85 -44.31
C ASP A 474 12.84 16.02 -42.79
N GLY A 475 11.72 15.51 -42.25
CA GLY A 475 11.41 15.46 -40.83
C GLY A 475 10.33 14.44 -40.49
N TYR A 476 10.55 13.64 -39.44
CA TYR A 476 9.64 12.59 -39.02
C TYR A 476 9.39 12.65 -37.51
N THR A 477 8.14 12.41 -37.11
CA THR A 477 7.75 12.10 -35.74
C THR A 477 7.61 10.60 -35.61
N VAL A 478 8.32 9.98 -34.67
CA VAL A 478 8.16 8.55 -34.39
C VAL A 478 6.92 8.36 -33.53
N LEU A 479 5.99 7.53 -33.98
CA LEU A 479 4.74 7.23 -33.26
C LEU A 479 4.90 5.97 -32.42
N ALA A 480 5.24 4.85 -33.08
CA ALA A 480 5.31 3.54 -32.45
C ALA A 480 6.41 2.68 -33.09
N THR A 481 6.99 1.77 -32.33
CA THR A 481 7.80 0.66 -32.84
C THR A 481 7.08 -0.64 -32.51
N PHE A 482 6.90 -1.50 -33.50
CA PHE A 482 6.29 -2.82 -33.32
C PHE A 482 7.35 -3.88 -33.09
N GLN A 483 6.93 -5.02 -32.55
CA GLN A 483 7.80 -6.16 -32.39
C GLN A 483 8.36 -6.67 -33.74
N PRO A 484 9.56 -7.28 -33.73
CA PRO A 484 10.20 -7.73 -34.97
C PRO A 484 9.37 -8.76 -35.75
N GLY A 485 9.41 -8.68 -37.07
CA GLY A 485 8.81 -9.69 -37.96
C GLY A 485 7.31 -9.55 -38.21
N ILE A 486 6.69 -8.48 -37.73
CA ILE A 486 5.30 -8.14 -38.02
C ILE A 486 5.17 -7.35 -39.32
N ASN A 487 4.08 -7.61 -40.05
CA ASN A 487 3.68 -6.83 -41.20
C ASN A 487 2.41 -6.04 -40.86
N VAL A 488 2.56 -4.76 -40.52
CA VAL A 488 1.41 -3.89 -40.20
C VAL A 488 0.75 -3.45 -41.50
N HIS A 489 -0.57 -3.64 -41.62
CA HIS A 489 -1.31 -3.30 -42.82
C HIS A 489 -1.91 -1.89 -42.77
N ALA A 490 -2.26 -1.34 -43.93
CA ALA A 490 -2.94 -0.04 -44.01
C ALA A 490 -4.28 -0.07 -43.25
N SER A 491 -4.98 -1.20 -43.31
CA SER A 491 -6.23 -1.48 -42.59
C SER A 491 -6.08 -1.53 -41.07
N ASP A 492 -4.84 -1.57 -40.56
CA ASP A 492 -4.56 -1.60 -39.13
C ASP A 492 -4.41 -0.20 -38.52
N ILE A 493 -4.26 0.82 -39.35
CA ILE A 493 -4.15 2.21 -38.90
C ILE A 493 -5.49 2.91 -39.06
N VAL A 494 -6.01 3.44 -37.96
CA VAL A 494 -7.28 4.17 -37.90
C VAL A 494 -6.98 5.62 -37.52
N ILE A 495 -7.59 6.56 -38.25
CA ILE A 495 -7.52 7.99 -37.97
C ILE A 495 -8.96 8.42 -37.64
N ALA A 496 -9.18 8.97 -36.44
CA ALA A 496 -10.50 9.38 -35.96
C ALA A 496 -10.75 10.89 -36.07
#